data_AF-M0IKT7-F1
#
_entry.id   AF-M0IKT7-F1
#
_cell.length_a   1.000
_cell.length_b   1.000
_cell.length_c   1.000
_cell.angle_alpha   90.00
_cell.angle_beta   90.00
_cell.angle_gamma   90.00
#
_symmetry.space_group_name_H-M   'P 1'
#
loop_
_entity.id
_entity.type
_entity.pdbx_description
1 polymer ?
#
loop_
_entity_poly.entity_id
_entity_poly.type
_entity_poly.pdbx_seq_one_letter_code
_entity_poly.pdbx_strand_id
1 'polypeptide(L)'
;MGLELENEFEALAEQALLSNVASTLRDDYGPLLKDAVEKNFKAYAAANDYDISFIWDAAEDPVVKRSQQSVQLRIEWPGLTALFELGVEPHTITGDLHFYWEAKDMWIQTDSVNWGSETGGIPESRAIRNGLEDLRQEIQR
;
A
#
# COMPACT_ATOMS: atom_id res chain seq x y z
N MET A 1 -11.38 19.53 -44.19
CA MET A 1 -12.64 18.77 -44.07
C MET A 1 -12.42 17.26 -43.83
N GLY A 2 -11.79 16.47 -44.72
CA GLY A 2 -11.53 15.03 -44.44
C GLY A 2 -10.57 14.76 -43.27
N LEU A 3 -9.41 15.42 -43.27
CA LEU A 3 -8.39 15.30 -42.22
C LEU A 3 -8.82 15.81 -40.83
N GLU A 4 -9.72 16.80 -40.77
CA GLU A 4 -10.20 17.33 -39.49
C GLU A 4 -11.18 16.37 -38.80
N LEU A 5 -12.06 15.73 -39.59
CA LEU A 5 -13.00 14.72 -39.09
C LEU A 5 -12.27 13.46 -38.58
N GLU A 6 -11.20 13.04 -39.28
CA GLU A 6 -10.39 11.89 -38.87
C GLU A 6 -9.68 12.16 -37.53
N ASN A 7 -9.08 13.34 -37.36
CA ASN A 7 -8.41 13.73 -36.11
C ASN A 7 -9.38 13.86 -34.93
N GLU A 8 -10.57 14.43 -35.16
CA GLU A 8 -11.61 14.53 -34.12
C GLU A 8 -12.13 13.15 -33.70
N PHE A 9 -12.30 12.25 -34.66
CA PHE A 9 -12.72 10.88 -34.39
C PHE A 9 -11.66 10.12 -33.58
N GLU A 10 -10.39 10.19 -33.98
CA GLU A 10 -9.28 9.55 -33.27
C GLU A 10 -9.17 10.05 -31.82
N ALA A 11 -9.22 11.37 -31.62
CA ALA A 11 -9.21 11.95 -30.29
C ALA A 11 -10.39 11.47 -29.43
N LEU A 12 -11.60 11.37 -30.00
CA LEU A 12 -12.76 10.85 -29.27
C LEU A 12 -12.61 9.37 -28.93
N ALA A 13 -12.06 8.55 -29.84
CA ALA A 13 -11.81 7.14 -29.61
C ALA A 13 -10.77 6.91 -28.49
N GLU A 14 -9.68 7.67 -28.50
CA GLU A 14 -8.67 7.65 -27.43
C GLU A 14 -9.27 8.06 -26.08
N GLN A 15 -10.07 9.13 -26.05
CA GLN A 15 -10.72 9.59 -24.82
C GLN A 15 -11.73 8.58 -24.28
N ALA A 16 -12.45 7.88 -25.17
CA ALA A 16 -13.36 6.80 -24.78
C ALA A 16 -12.60 5.61 -24.21
N LEU A 17 -11.47 5.21 -24.82
CA LEU A 17 -10.60 4.15 -24.33
C LEU A 17 -10.05 4.49 -22.93
N LEU A 18 -9.49 5.69 -22.74
CA LEU A 18 -8.99 6.12 -21.43
C LEU A 18 -10.09 6.16 -20.37
N SER A 19 -11.32 6.49 -20.75
CA SER A 19 -12.46 6.49 -19.83
C SER A 19 -12.89 5.09 -19.42
N ASN A 20 -12.83 4.14 -20.35
CA ASN A 20 -13.06 2.72 -20.06
C ASN A 20 -11.98 2.20 -19.09
N VAL A 21 -10.70 2.41 -19.43
CA VAL A 21 -9.56 2.03 -18.58
C VAL A 21 -9.65 2.64 -17.18
N ALA A 22 -10.03 3.92 -17.07
CA ALA A 22 -10.21 4.58 -15.78
C ALA A 22 -11.34 4.00 -14.93
N SER A 23 -12.39 3.48 -15.57
CA SER A 23 -13.50 2.84 -14.85
C SER A 23 -13.07 1.43 -14.40
N THR A 24 -12.46 0.63 -15.28
CA THR A 24 -11.90 -0.68 -14.91
C THR A 24 -10.87 -0.59 -13.79
N LEU A 25 -9.97 0.41 -13.83
CA LEU A 25 -9.00 0.62 -12.76
C LEU A 25 -9.66 0.97 -11.42
N ARG A 26 -10.76 1.72 -11.44
CA ARG A 26 -11.46 2.14 -10.22
C ARG A 26 -12.31 1.03 -9.64
N ASP A 27 -13.09 0.38 -10.50
CA ASP A 27 -14.21 -0.45 -10.10
C ASP A 27 -13.79 -1.93 -9.97
N ASP A 28 -12.78 -2.37 -10.73
CA ASP A 28 -12.31 -3.74 -10.74
C ASP A 28 -10.90 -3.86 -10.11
N TYR A 29 -9.89 -3.21 -10.68
CA TYR A 29 -8.49 -3.46 -10.30
C TYR A 29 -8.06 -2.77 -9.01
N GLY A 30 -8.62 -1.61 -8.68
CA GLY A 30 -8.38 -0.91 -7.42
C GLY A 30 -8.76 -1.76 -6.20
N PRO A 31 -10.01 -2.25 -6.12
CA PRO A 31 -10.44 -3.16 -5.07
C PRO A 31 -9.61 -4.44 -5.04
N LEU A 32 -9.36 -5.08 -6.20
CA LEU A 32 -8.55 -6.30 -6.26
C LEU A 32 -7.14 -6.10 -5.71
N LEU A 33 -6.49 -4.97 -6.02
CA LEU A 33 -5.17 -4.65 -5.48
C LEU A 33 -5.24 -4.45 -3.96
N LYS A 34 -6.22 -3.71 -3.46
CA LYS A 34 -6.40 -3.46 -2.03
C LYS A 34 -6.59 -4.77 -1.27
N ASP A 35 -7.45 -5.65 -1.77
CA ASP A 35 -7.72 -6.97 -1.20
C ASP A 35 -6.48 -7.89 -1.21
N ALA A 36 -5.73 -7.90 -2.32
CA ALA A 36 -4.51 -8.69 -2.42
C ALA A 36 -3.45 -8.24 -1.39
N VAL A 37 -3.26 -6.92 -1.25
CA VAL A 37 -2.34 -6.36 -0.26
C VAL A 37 -2.81 -6.64 1.17
N GLU A 38 -4.10 -6.49 1.46
CA GLU A 38 -4.67 -6.81 2.77
C GLU A 38 -4.45 -8.28 3.14
N LYS A 39 -4.72 -9.20 2.21
CA LYS A 39 -4.47 -10.63 2.40
C LYS A 39 -3.01 -10.92 2.72
N ASN A 40 -2.08 -10.25 2.02
CA ASN A 40 -0.66 -10.42 2.23
C ASN A 40 -0.21 -9.88 3.60
N PHE A 41 -0.72 -8.72 4.04
CA PHE A 41 -0.45 -8.21 5.39
C PHE A 41 -1.05 -9.09 6.48
N LYS A 42 -2.26 -9.62 6.32
CA LYS A 42 -2.87 -10.55 7.28
C LYS A 42 -2.07 -11.84 7.42
N ALA A 43 -1.60 -12.40 6.30
CA ALA A 43 -0.74 -13.59 6.33
C ALA A 43 0.59 -13.31 7.05
N TYR A 44 1.21 -12.16 6.77
CA TYR A 44 2.43 -11.74 7.44
C TYR A 44 2.21 -11.50 8.94
N ALA A 45 1.14 -10.80 9.32
CA ALA A 45 0.78 -10.54 10.71
C ALA A 45 0.58 -11.84 11.49
N ALA A 46 -0.17 -12.80 10.94
CA ALA A 46 -0.41 -14.10 11.55
C ALA A 46 0.88 -14.94 11.70
N ALA A 47 1.80 -14.85 10.72
CA ALA A 47 3.07 -15.58 10.78
C ALA A 47 4.04 -15.03 11.83
N ASN A 48 3.92 -13.76 12.20
CA ASN A 48 4.83 -13.07 13.12
C ASN A 48 4.17 -12.68 14.47
N ASP A 49 2.89 -13.03 14.66
CA ASP A 49 2.09 -12.66 15.84
C ASP A 49 2.04 -11.14 16.07
N TYR A 50 1.81 -10.38 14.99
CA TYR A 50 1.73 -8.92 15.02
C TYR A 50 0.29 -8.42 14.97
N ASP A 51 -0.02 -7.45 15.84
CA ASP A 51 -1.25 -6.65 15.75
C ASP A 51 -1.00 -5.38 14.93
N ILE A 52 -1.21 -5.48 13.62
CA ILE A 52 -0.97 -4.41 12.65
C ILE A 52 -2.22 -4.11 11.81
N SER A 53 -3.41 -4.35 12.37
CA SER A 53 -4.67 -4.19 11.61
C SER A 53 -4.87 -2.78 11.08
N PHE A 54 -4.32 -1.79 11.78
CA PHE A 54 -4.31 -0.40 11.36
C PHE A 54 -3.78 -0.20 9.93
N ILE A 55 -2.91 -1.08 9.41
CA ILE A 55 -2.38 -0.96 8.05
C ILE A 55 -3.48 -1.09 7.00
N TRP A 56 -4.34 -2.12 7.11
CA TRP A 56 -5.41 -2.34 6.15
C TRP A 56 -6.69 -1.59 6.52
N ASP A 57 -6.98 -1.44 7.82
CA ASP A 57 -8.17 -0.72 8.29
C ASP A 57 -8.12 0.78 7.94
N ALA A 58 -6.92 1.37 7.87
CA ALA A 58 -6.73 2.77 7.53
C ALA A 58 -6.14 2.99 6.12
N ALA A 59 -6.11 1.95 5.27
CA ALA A 59 -5.76 2.12 3.86
C ALA A 59 -6.85 2.93 3.15
N GLU A 60 -6.43 3.98 2.42
CA GLU A 60 -7.35 4.82 1.67
C GLU A 60 -8.02 4.03 0.53
N ASP A 61 -9.15 4.55 0.04
CA ASP A 61 -9.80 3.97 -1.12
C ASP A 61 -9.02 4.27 -2.41
N PRO A 62 -9.11 3.39 -3.42
CA PRO A 62 -8.38 3.61 -4.66
C PRO A 62 -8.82 4.89 -5.38
N VAL A 63 -7.84 5.76 -5.65
CA VAL A 63 -8.04 7.01 -6.37
C VAL A 63 -7.52 6.86 -7.80
N VAL A 64 -8.40 7.10 -8.77
CA VAL A 64 -8.02 7.14 -10.19
C VAL A 64 -7.85 8.58 -10.67
N LYS A 65 -6.65 8.92 -11.13
CA LYS A 65 -6.34 10.21 -11.78
C LYS A 65 -6.18 10.01 -13.27
N ARG A 66 -6.77 10.91 -14.05
CA ARG A 66 -6.73 10.89 -15.51
C ARG A 66 -6.02 12.13 -16.04
N SER A 67 -5.15 11.94 -17.03
CA SER A 67 -4.58 13.00 -17.86
C SER A 67 -5.06 12.86 -19.30
N GLN A 68 -4.57 13.69 -20.22
CA GLN A 68 -4.91 13.56 -21.63
C GLN A 68 -4.41 12.24 -22.25
N GLN A 69 -3.34 11.65 -21.72
CA GLN A 69 -2.65 10.51 -22.32
C GLN A 69 -2.41 9.34 -21.34
N SER A 70 -2.88 9.45 -20.10
CA SER A 70 -2.63 8.44 -19.08
C SER A 70 -3.74 8.33 -18.06
N VAL A 71 -3.82 7.15 -17.44
CA VAL A 71 -4.63 6.88 -16.28
C VAL A 71 -3.73 6.31 -15.20
N GLN A 72 -3.88 6.81 -13.98
CA GLN A 72 -3.13 6.37 -12.81
C GLN A 72 -4.08 5.93 -11.72
N LEU A 73 -3.87 4.73 -11.19
CA LEU A 73 -4.46 4.24 -9.95
C LEU A 73 -3.49 4.52 -8.80
N ARG A 74 -3.99 5.08 -7.70
CA ARG A 74 -3.24 5.32 -6.45
C ARG A 74 -4.01 4.77 -5.27
N ILE A 75 -3.32 4.05 -4.40
CA ILE A 75 -3.80 3.61 -3.09
C ILE A 75 -2.74 4.05 -2.09
N GLU A 76 -3.17 4.53 -0.93
CA GLU A 76 -2.29 5.00 0.13
C GLU A 76 -2.50 4.17 1.38
N TRP A 77 -1.39 3.84 2.02
CA TRP A 77 -1.37 3.16 3.31
C TRP A 77 -0.79 4.10 4.37
N PRO A 78 -1.12 3.91 5.66
CA PRO A 78 -0.57 4.71 6.75
C PRO A 78 0.96 4.75 6.74
N GLY A 79 1.57 5.85 7.19
CA GLY A 79 3.03 6.05 7.08
C GLY A 79 3.88 4.95 7.73
N LEU A 80 3.42 4.34 8.82
CA LEU A 80 4.12 3.25 9.50
C LEU A 80 4.15 1.95 8.69
N THR A 81 3.32 1.82 7.65
CA THR A 81 3.28 0.66 6.76
C THR A 81 4.64 0.39 6.11
N ALA A 82 5.41 1.44 5.82
CA ALA A 82 6.73 1.30 5.20
C ALA A 82 7.70 0.45 6.05
N LEU A 83 7.58 0.49 7.38
CA LEU A 83 8.41 -0.31 8.30
C LEU A 83 8.14 -1.81 8.10
N PHE A 84 6.89 -2.19 7.89
CA PHE A 84 6.51 -3.59 7.66
C PHE A 84 6.72 -4.01 6.20
N GLU A 85 6.49 -3.12 5.25
CA GLU A 85 6.69 -3.40 3.82
C GLU A 85 8.16 -3.65 3.49
N LEU A 86 9.06 -2.81 4.03
CA LEU A 86 10.50 -2.85 3.73
C LEU A 86 11.33 -3.59 4.79
N GLY A 87 10.75 -3.83 5.97
CA GLY A 87 11.48 -4.33 7.12
C GLY A 87 12.31 -3.25 7.80
N VAL A 88 12.73 -3.55 9.03
CA VAL A 88 13.53 -2.66 9.86
C VAL A 88 14.57 -3.50 10.60
N GLU A 89 15.84 -3.16 10.43
CA GLU A 89 16.89 -3.79 11.22
C GLU A 89 16.80 -3.37 12.70
N PRO A 90 17.27 -4.22 13.64
CA PRO A 90 17.44 -3.82 15.02
C PRO A 90 18.20 -2.50 15.12
N HIS A 91 17.66 -1.53 15.86
CA HIS A 91 18.30 -0.24 16.03
C HIS A 91 17.94 0.37 17.38
N THR A 92 18.75 1.33 17.82
CA THR A 92 18.49 2.10 19.03
C THR A 92 17.78 3.39 18.66
N ILE A 93 16.60 3.60 19.23
CA ILE A 93 15.90 4.88 19.19
C ILE A 93 16.45 5.70 20.36
N THR A 94 16.89 6.93 20.10
CA THR A 94 17.45 7.83 21.11
C THR A 94 16.68 9.15 21.16
N GLY A 95 16.61 9.79 22.33
CA GLY A 95 15.88 11.04 22.59
C GLY A 95 15.08 10.99 23.90
N ASP A 96 14.34 12.04 24.23
CA ASP A 96 13.48 12.09 25.42
C ASP A 96 12.20 11.26 25.20
N LEU A 97 12.29 9.94 25.35
CA LEU A 97 11.20 9.01 25.08
C LEU A 97 10.30 8.87 26.30
N HIS A 98 8.98 8.90 26.08
CA HIS A 98 7.96 8.65 27.11
C HIS A 98 6.80 7.83 26.53
N PHE A 99 6.62 6.59 27.02
CA PHE A 99 5.60 5.67 26.51
C PHE A 99 5.13 4.68 27.59
N TYR A 100 3.96 4.06 27.37
CA TYR A 100 3.43 3.03 28.25
C TYR A 100 3.94 1.64 27.84
N TRP A 101 4.41 0.85 28.80
CA TRP A 101 4.82 -0.54 28.56
C TRP A 101 3.84 -1.50 29.23
N GLU A 102 2.93 -2.05 28.43
CA GLU A 102 1.84 -2.91 28.88
C GLU A 102 2.33 -4.18 29.61
N ALA A 103 3.39 -4.84 29.12
CA ALA A 103 3.92 -6.06 29.75
C ALA A 103 4.44 -5.84 31.19
N LYS A 104 4.71 -4.59 31.57
CA LYS A 104 5.15 -4.19 32.91
C LYS A 104 4.15 -3.27 33.62
N ASP A 105 3.03 -2.96 32.98
CA ASP A 105 1.98 -2.09 33.49
C ASP A 105 2.51 -0.74 34.03
N MET A 106 3.39 -0.08 33.28
CA MET A 106 4.04 1.16 33.73
C MET A 106 4.40 2.13 32.60
N TRP A 107 4.49 3.42 32.95
CA TRP A 107 5.07 4.44 32.07
C TRP A 107 6.60 4.43 32.16
N ILE A 108 7.25 4.43 31.00
CA ILE A 108 8.71 4.44 30.85
C ILE A 108 9.13 5.81 30.34
N GLN A 109 10.11 6.40 31.02
CA GLN A 109 10.85 7.57 30.54
C GLN A 109 12.33 7.23 30.44
N THR A 110 12.92 7.41 29.26
CA THR A 110 14.30 6.99 28.96
C THR A 110 14.88 7.81 27.82
N ASP A 111 16.20 7.91 27.78
CA ASP A 111 16.94 8.61 26.73
C ASP A 111 17.18 7.69 25.50
N SER A 112 16.92 6.39 25.65
CA SER A 112 17.07 5.41 24.58
C SER A 112 16.27 4.12 24.79
N VAL A 113 15.87 3.49 23.68
CA VAL A 113 15.29 2.15 23.63
C VAL A 113 15.94 1.36 22.51
N ASN A 114 16.38 0.13 22.82
CA ASN A 114 16.82 -0.80 21.80
C ASN A 114 15.59 -1.47 21.17
N TRP A 115 15.27 -1.08 19.95
CA TRP A 115 14.17 -1.64 19.20
C TRP A 115 14.64 -2.88 18.43
N GLY A 116 13.98 -4.01 18.64
CA GLY A 116 14.27 -5.23 17.90
C GLY A 116 15.59 -5.91 18.25
N SER A 117 16.31 -5.50 19.30
CA SER A 117 17.59 -6.12 19.71
C SER A 117 17.42 -7.54 20.27
N GLU A 118 16.31 -7.80 20.94
CA GLU A 118 15.96 -9.14 21.46
C GLU A 118 15.03 -9.91 20.51
N THR A 119 14.12 -9.21 19.84
CA THR A 119 13.10 -9.80 18.96
C THR A 119 13.53 -9.92 17.49
N GLY A 120 14.67 -9.33 17.11
CA GLY A 120 15.19 -9.37 15.74
C GLY A 120 14.41 -8.48 14.78
N GLY A 121 14.50 -7.15 14.94
CA GLY A 121 13.97 -6.18 13.98
C GLY A 121 12.49 -6.38 13.61
N ILE A 122 12.11 -5.91 12.43
CA ILE A 122 10.85 -6.22 11.74
C ILE A 122 11.24 -6.85 10.41
N PRO A 123 10.90 -8.13 10.14
CA PRO A 123 11.20 -8.74 8.85
C PRO A 123 10.37 -8.08 7.74
N GLU A 124 10.93 -8.02 6.53
CA GLU A 124 10.24 -7.46 5.37
C GLU A 124 9.02 -8.32 4.96
N SER A 125 7.83 -7.71 4.89
CA SER A 125 6.61 -8.41 4.45
C SER A 125 6.48 -8.53 2.93
N ARG A 126 6.91 -7.50 2.19
CA ARG A 126 6.67 -7.33 0.75
C ARG A 126 5.19 -7.38 0.35
N ALA A 127 4.26 -7.12 1.27
CA ALA A 127 2.83 -7.31 1.04
C ALA A 127 2.30 -6.47 -0.12
N ILE A 128 2.76 -5.21 -0.25
CA ILE A 128 2.37 -4.31 -1.35
C ILE A 128 2.97 -4.78 -2.66
N ARG A 129 4.26 -5.10 -2.69
CA ARG A 129 4.94 -5.59 -3.91
C ARG A 129 4.37 -6.91 -4.40
N ASN A 130 4.08 -7.83 -3.49
CA ASN A 130 3.45 -9.10 -3.82
C ASN A 130 2.02 -8.88 -4.32
N GLY A 131 1.26 -7.97 -3.71
CA GLY A 131 -0.09 -7.64 -4.18
C GLY A 131 -0.12 -7.07 -5.61
N LEU A 132 0.88 -6.28 -6.00
CA LEU A 132 1.04 -5.82 -7.38
C LEU A 132 1.31 -6.98 -8.36
N GLU A 133 2.11 -7.95 -7.94
CA GLU A 133 2.38 -9.15 -8.75
C GLU A 133 1.17 -10.08 -8.81
N ASP A 134 0.43 -10.24 -7.71
CA ASP A 134 -0.83 -10.99 -7.65
C ASP A 134 -1.86 -10.40 -8.61
N LEU A 135 -2.03 -9.07 -8.61
CA LEU A 135 -2.91 -8.38 -9.56
C LEU A 135 -2.45 -8.61 -11.00
N ARG A 136 -1.14 -8.53 -11.26
CA ARG A 136 -0.59 -8.74 -12.60
C ARG A 136 -0.93 -10.13 -13.14
N GLN A 137 -0.81 -11.16 -12.30
CA GLN A 137 -1.14 -12.53 -12.66
C GLN A 137 -2.64 -12.70 -12.92
N GLU A 138 -3.48 -12.04 -12.13
CA GLU A 138 -4.94 -12.12 -12.32
C GLU A 138 -5.38 -11.47 -13.65
N ILE A 139 -4.79 -10.33 -14.02
CA ILE A 139 -5.09 -9.64 -15.29
C ILE A 139 -4.62 -10.44 -16.52
N GLN A 140 -3.62 -11.31 -16.35
CA GLN A 140 -3.05 -12.12 -17.45
C GLN A 140 -3.73 -13.47 -17.66
N ARG A 141 -4.67 -13.85 -16.79
CA ARG A 141 -5.47 -15.08 -16.93
C ARG A 141 -6.60 -14.89 -17.92
#